data_AF-A0A0L9VGJ4-F1
#
_entry.id   AF-A0A0L9VGJ4-F1
#
_cell.length_a   1.000
_cell.length_b   1.000
_cell.length_c   1.000
_cell.angle_alpha   90.00
_cell.angle_beta   90.00
_cell.angle_gamma   90.00
#
_symmetry.space_group_name_H-M   'P 1'
#
loop_
_entity.id
_entity.type
_entity.pdbx_description
1 polymer ?
#
loop_
_entity_poly.entity_id
_entity_poly.type
_entity_poly.pdbx_seq_one_letter_code
_entity_poly.pdbx_strand_id
1 'polypeptide(L)'
;MSSTDNNHGPSPQISSFGRSIYRLRQEQVHSLEENHRSSTRDSELESFQKQVTDRFEDLFRASDDELLSIDWIQKLLNAFICCHEEFRAILLNNKEQLSNSPLDRSISEFFERLVKALDICNASSNGIEKVRAWLKHLEIVLCALSSNQRALSEGHVLRARKALMDLAVAMLDEKDCSSVFPQRNRSFGRHNTNKDHRRHFTALSRSHSWSVSRSWSAAKQLHSISSNLIPPRGSEIVATNGLAIPVYTMNSVLLFVLWALVAAVPCQDRGLNIQMSVPRQYSWGVPVTSLHDRIKKRERRSSNGLLKEINQVESCIRNITDLVDSVQFPLRDEQKMEVEERLKELRVVYGALRDGLDPLERQVREVFRKIMTCRAEGLDYTG
;
A
#
# COMPACT_ATOMS: atom_id res chain seq x y z
N MET A 1 -15.81 41.68 86.65
CA MET A 1 -16.50 42.84 86.06
C MET A 1 -17.50 42.31 85.04
N SER A 2 -18.78 42.58 85.29
CA SER A 2 -19.91 42.69 84.33
C SER A 2 -20.51 41.42 83.69
N SER A 3 -21.31 40.70 84.50
CA SER A 3 -22.77 40.50 84.41
C SER A 3 -23.51 40.36 83.05
N THR A 4 -24.24 39.21 82.92
CA THR A 4 -25.65 38.96 82.50
C THR A 4 -26.24 39.66 81.25
N ASP A 5 -26.95 38.99 80.32
CA ASP A 5 -28.29 38.42 80.55
C ASP A 5 -28.79 37.38 79.52
N ASN A 6 -29.83 36.67 79.95
CA ASN A 6 -30.54 35.49 79.40
C ASN A 6 -31.56 35.72 78.25
N ASN A 7 -32.06 34.59 77.74
CA ASN A 7 -33.39 34.29 77.11
C ASN A 7 -33.51 34.48 75.58
N HIS A 8 -34.04 33.56 74.75
CA HIS A 8 -34.99 32.43 74.87
C HIS A 8 -34.76 31.40 73.73
N GLY A 9 -35.10 30.10 73.95
CA GLY A 9 -35.39 29.12 72.87
C GLY A 9 -36.83 29.27 72.32
N PRO A 10 -37.28 28.57 71.24
CA PRO A 10 -37.14 27.11 71.07
C PRO A 10 -36.80 26.58 69.64
N SER A 11 -36.45 25.30 69.55
CA SER A 11 -36.33 24.46 68.33
C SER A 11 -37.72 24.11 67.72
N PRO A 12 -37.83 23.24 66.69
CA PRO A 12 -37.21 23.19 65.36
C PRO A 12 -38.28 23.30 64.24
N GLN A 13 -37.92 23.71 63.02
CA GLN A 13 -38.81 23.54 61.86
C GLN A 13 -38.19 22.58 60.83
N ILE A 14 -38.71 21.36 60.85
CA ILE A 14 -38.67 20.41 59.75
C ILE A 14 -39.57 20.96 58.63
N SER A 15 -38.95 21.36 57.53
CA SER A 15 -39.57 21.48 56.20
C SER A 15 -38.41 21.45 55.19
N SER A 16 -38.41 20.73 54.08
CA SER A 16 -39.48 20.11 53.30
C SER A 16 -38.89 18.92 52.55
N PHE A 17 -39.50 17.75 52.73
CA PHE A 17 -39.33 16.61 51.83
C PHE A 17 -40.24 16.88 50.64
N GLY A 18 -39.66 17.15 49.46
CA GLY A 18 -40.48 17.33 48.27
C GLY A 18 -39.78 18.07 47.15
N ARG A 19 -38.81 17.40 46.49
CA ARG A 19 -38.37 17.63 45.10
C ARG A 19 -37.19 16.70 44.79
N SER A 20 -37.43 15.44 44.44
CA SER A 20 -36.47 14.65 43.64
C SER A 20 -37.07 13.31 43.14
N ILE A 21 -38.16 13.35 42.37
CA ILE A 21 -38.61 12.16 41.62
C ILE A 21 -38.32 12.35 40.12
N TYR A 22 -38.31 13.59 39.62
CA TYR A 22 -37.93 13.88 38.23
C TYR A 22 -36.41 13.81 37.97
N ARG A 23 -35.55 14.13 38.96
CA ARG A 23 -34.09 14.02 38.82
C ARG A 23 -33.62 12.57 38.78
N LEU A 24 -34.13 11.71 39.68
CA LEU A 24 -33.81 10.29 39.66
C LEU A 24 -34.31 9.60 38.38
N ARG A 25 -35.51 9.96 37.89
CA ARG A 25 -36.02 9.38 36.63
C ARG A 25 -35.22 9.85 35.41
N GLN A 26 -34.75 11.10 35.40
CA GLN A 26 -33.92 11.63 34.31
C GLN A 26 -32.49 11.09 34.36
N GLU A 27 -31.88 10.93 35.54
CA GLU A 27 -30.60 10.25 35.73
C GLU A 27 -30.69 8.75 35.40
N GLN A 28 -31.80 8.09 35.74
CA GLN A 28 -32.03 6.69 35.41
C GLN A 28 -32.27 6.48 33.90
N VAL A 29 -32.96 7.41 33.22
CA VAL A 29 -33.12 7.39 31.76
C VAL A 29 -31.80 7.70 31.06
N HIS A 30 -31.03 8.68 31.52
CA HIS A 30 -29.72 9.00 30.95
C HIS A 30 -28.71 7.87 31.18
N SER A 31 -28.74 7.22 32.35
CA SER A 31 -27.93 6.03 32.66
C SER A 31 -28.32 4.82 31.81
N LEU A 32 -29.60 4.60 31.53
CA LEU A 32 -30.04 3.55 30.61
C LEU A 32 -29.62 3.83 29.16
N GLU A 33 -29.74 5.09 28.71
CA GLU A 33 -29.31 5.51 27.37
C GLU A 33 -27.78 5.41 27.19
N GLU A 34 -27.01 5.80 28.20
CA GLU A 34 -25.55 5.70 28.20
C GLU A 34 -25.07 4.24 28.23
N ASN A 35 -25.76 3.37 28.99
CA ASN A 35 -25.51 1.92 29.00
C ASN A 35 -25.90 1.22 27.68
N HIS A 36 -26.97 1.66 27.02
CA HIS A 36 -27.32 1.13 25.70
C HIS A 36 -26.36 1.62 24.62
N ARG A 37 -25.91 2.88 24.67
CA ARG A 37 -24.91 3.44 23.75
C ARG A 37 -23.55 2.79 23.92
N SER A 38 -23.12 2.51 25.17
CA SER A 38 -21.86 1.80 25.44
C SER A 38 -21.90 0.36 24.94
N SER A 39 -22.97 -0.39 25.23
CA SER A 39 -23.13 -1.77 24.74
C SER A 39 -23.17 -1.86 23.21
N THR A 40 -23.83 -0.92 22.53
CA THR A 40 -23.88 -0.88 21.07
C THR A 40 -22.50 -0.60 20.47
N ARG A 41 -21.75 0.34 21.05
CA ARG A 41 -20.37 0.65 20.64
C ARG A 41 -19.44 -0.54 20.85
N ASP A 42 -19.49 -1.19 22.01
CA ASP A 42 -18.63 -2.34 22.30
C ASP A 42 -18.88 -3.47 21.29
N SER A 43 -20.15 -3.72 20.93
CA SER A 43 -20.50 -4.66 19.86
C SER A 43 -19.99 -4.23 18.47
N GLU A 44 -20.01 -2.94 18.13
CA GLU A 44 -19.46 -2.41 16.88
C GLU A 44 -17.94 -2.62 16.81
N LEU A 45 -17.23 -2.35 17.92
CA LEU A 45 -15.78 -2.51 18.02
C LEU A 45 -15.35 -3.98 17.93
N GLU A 46 -16.06 -4.88 18.61
CA GLU A 46 -15.83 -6.32 18.52
C GLU A 46 -16.10 -6.85 17.10
N SER A 47 -17.18 -6.40 16.47
CA SER A 47 -17.51 -6.76 15.08
C SER A 47 -16.40 -6.34 14.12
N PHE A 48 -15.85 -5.13 14.28
CA PHE A 48 -14.72 -4.66 13.46
C PHE A 48 -13.48 -5.53 13.65
N GLN A 49 -13.07 -5.83 14.89
CA GLN A 49 -11.91 -6.70 15.13
C GLN A 49 -12.09 -8.10 14.51
N LYS A 50 -13.31 -8.64 14.60
CA LYS A 50 -13.65 -9.92 13.97
C LYS A 50 -13.56 -9.84 12.45
N GLN A 51 -14.14 -8.81 11.82
CA GLN A 51 -14.11 -8.64 10.36
C GLN A 51 -12.68 -8.46 9.83
N VAL A 52 -11.83 -7.71 10.53
CA VAL A 52 -10.39 -7.64 10.19
C VAL A 52 -9.75 -9.03 10.28
N THR A 53 -10.06 -9.80 11.33
CA THR A 53 -9.53 -11.16 11.50
C THR A 53 -9.92 -12.07 10.35
N ASP A 54 -11.22 -12.18 10.07
CA ASP A 54 -11.76 -13.05 9.03
C ASP A 54 -11.13 -12.75 7.65
N ARG A 55 -11.00 -11.46 7.32
CA ARG A 55 -10.38 -11.00 6.05
C ARG A 55 -8.92 -11.39 5.94
N PHE A 56 -8.14 -11.24 7.02
CA PHE A 56 -6.71 -11.58 7.00
C PHE A 56 -6.45 -13.08 7.13
N GLU A 57 -7.35 -13.83 7.76
CA GLU A 57 -7.32 -15.30 7.72
C GLU A 57 -7.55 -15.83 6.31
N ASP A 58 -8.53 -15.28 5.58
CA ASP A 58 -8.79 -15.65 4.19
C ASP A 58 -7.58 -15.36 3.28
N LEU A 59 -6.91 -14.22 3.47
CA LEU A 59 -5.66 -13.90 2.77
C LEU A 59 -4.51 -14.84 3.14
N PHE A 60 -4.44 -15.24 4.42
CA PHE A 60 -3.41 -16.13 4.94
C PHE A 60 -3.53 -17.56 4.40
N ARG A 61 -4.75 -18.03 4.13
CA ARG A 61 -5.03 -19.34 3.52
C ARG A 61 -4.47 -19.50 2.11
N ALA A 62 -4.09 -18.40 1.44
CA ALA A 62 -3.47 -18.45 0.13
C ALA A 62 -2.21 -19.34 0.14
N SER A 63 -2.12 -20.20 -0.85
CA SER A 63 -0.95 -21.06 -1.06
C SER A 63 0.29 -20.24 -1.37
N ASP A 64 1.46 -20.86 -1.26
CA ASP A 64 2.71 -20.19 -1.63
C ASP A 64 2.77 -19.85 -3.14
N ASP A 65 2.04 -20.56 -4.00
CA ASP A 65 1.98 -20.27 -5.43
C ASP A 65 1.06 -19.09 -5.77
N GLU A 66 0.09 -18.77 -4.91
CA GLU A 66 -0.85 -17.66 -5.10
C GLU A 66 -0.37 -16.37 -4.43
N LEU A 67 0.44 -16.49 -3.38
CA LEU A 67 0.95 -15.37 -2.61
C LEU A 67 1.73 -14.38 -3.50
N LEU A 68 1.36 -13.10 -3.43
CA LEU A 68 1.87 -12.01 -4.27
C LEU A 68 1.58 -12.15 -5.77
N SER A 69 0.59 -12.94 -6.17
CA SER A 69 -0.01 -12.80 -7.50
C SER A 69 -0.82 -11.52 -7.62
N ILE A 70 -1.13 -11.08 -8.85
CA ILE A 70 -2.01 -9.94 -9.09
C ILE A 70 -3.38 -10.13 -8.40
N ASP A 71 -3.94 -11.35 -8.45
CA ASP A 71 -5.20 -11.67 -7.77
C ASP A 71 -5.09 -11.53 -6.25
N TRP A 72 -4.02 -12.06 -5.66
CA TRP A 72 -3.81 -11.97 -4.21
C TRP A 72 -3.63 -10.52 -3.74
N ILE A 73 -2.85 -9.70 -4.48
CA ILE A 73 -2.71 -8.28 -4.18
C ILE A 73 -4.07 -7.58 -4.29
N GLN A 74 -4.88 -7.92 -5.29
CA GLN A 74 -6.21 -7.33 -5.41
C GLN A 74 -7.12 -7.70 -4.22
N LYS A 75 -7.06 -8.94 -3.74
CA LYS A 75 -7.78 -9.36 -2.52
C LYS A 75 -7.29 -8.59 -1.30
N LEU A 76 -5.99 -8.36 -1.18
CA LEU A 76 -5.40 -7.57 -0.09
C LEU A 76 -5.88 -6.12 -0.11
N LEU A 77 -5.87 -5.46 -1.27
CA LEU A 77 -6.36 -4.08 -1.41
C LEU A 77 -7.86 -3.99 -1.13
N ASN A 78 -8.64 -4.98 -1.56
CA ASN A 78 -10.07 -5.05 -1.24
C ASN A 78 -10.32 -5.23 0.26
N ALA A 79 -9.56 -6.10 0.93
CA ALA A 79 -9.63 -6.26 2.39
C ALA A 79 -9.31 -4.93 3.10
N PHE A 80 -8.28 -4.21 2.65
CA PHE A 80 -7.96 -2.87 3.16
C PHE A 80 -9.14 -1.90 2.99
N ILE A 81 -9.73 -1.82 1.79
CA ILE A 81 -10.86 -0.92 1.51
C ILE A 81 -12.02 -1.22 2.46
N CYS A 82 -12.38 -2.49 2.64
CA CYS A 82 -13.45 -2.87 3.55
C CYS A 82 -13.15 -2.47 5.00
N CYS A 83 -11.96 -2.84 5.52
CA CYS A 83 -11.55 -2.46 6.88
C CYS A 83 -11.54 -0.93 7.06
N HIS A 84 -11.08 -0.21 6.04
CA HIS A 84 -10.98 1.25 6.07
C HIS A 84 -12.36 1.91 6.07
N GLU A 85 -13.34 1.41 5.31
CA GLU A 85 -14.70 1.94 5.31
C GLU A 85 -15.44 1.64 6.61
N GLU A 86 -15.27 0.43 7.18
CA GLU A 86 -15.81 0.08 8.50
C GLU A 86 -15.20 0.97 9.59
N PHE A 87 -13.87 1.15 9.57
CA PHE A 87 -13.18 2.05 10.49
C PHE A 87 -13.64 3.50 10.34
N ARG A 88 -13.81 3.98 9.11
CA ARG A 88 -14.35 5.31 8.82
C ARG A 88 -15.75 5.46 9.42
N ALA A 89 -16.62 4.45 9.30
CA ALA A 89 -17.96 4.48 9.92
C ALA A 89 -17.87 4.60 11.45
N ILE A 90 -16.96 3.86 12.10
CA ILE A 90 -16.71 3.96 13.55
C ILE A 90 -16.30 5.39 13.94
N LEU A 91 -15.41 6.02 13.17
CA LEU A 91 -15.02 7.43 13.41
C LEU A 91 -16.22 8.36 13.27
N LEU A 92 -17.03 8.19 12.22
CA LEU A 92 -18.23 9.01 11.98
C LEU A 92 -19.32 8.83 13.06
N ASN A 93 -19.45 7.63 13.63
CA ASN A 93 -20.40 7.35 14.70
C ASN A 93 -19.96 7.92 16.06
N ASN A 94 -18.66 8.19 16.23
CA ASN A 94 -18.06 8.62 17.50
C ASN A 94 -17.40 10.01 17.43
N LYS A 95 -17.84 10.88 16.51
CA LYS A 95 -17.25 12.22 16.25
C LYS A 95 -17.02 13.05 17.51
N GLU A 96 -17.97 13.06 18.44
CA GLU A 96 -17.89 13.81 19.69
C GLU A 96 -16.69 13.42 20.57
N GLN A 97 -16.18 12.19 20.42
CA GLN A 97 -15.06 11.67 21.20
C GLN A 97 -13.71 11.90 20.51
N LEU A 98 -13.70 12.19 19.20
CA LEU A 98 -12.47 12.32 18.42
C LEU A 98 -11.64 13.55 18.81
N SER A 99 -12.30 14.62 19.27
CA SER A 99 -11.63 15.84 19.74
C SER A 99 -11.14 15.75 21.19
N ASN A 100 -11.43 14.64 21.89
CA ASN A 100 -11.06 14.46 23.29
C ASN A 100 -9.66 13.86 23.42
N SER A 101 -8.87 14.40 24.36
CA SER A 101 -7.57 13.81 24.71
C SER A 101 -7.74 12.48 25.44
N PRO A 102 -6.96 11.43 25.14
CA PRO A 102 -5.80 11.38 24.24
C PRO A 102 -6.09 10.88 22.80
N LEU A 103 -7.37 10.73 22.43
CA LEU A 103 -7.77 10.17 21.14
C LEU A 103 -7.43 11.12 19.98
N ASP A 104 -7.62 12.42 20.19
CA ASP A 104 -7.28 13.52 19.27
C ASP A 104 -5.88 13.38 18.64
N ARG A 105 -4.87 13.10 19.48
CA ARG A 105 -3.49 12.92 19.04
C ARG A 105 -3.34 11.68 18.17
N SER A 106 -3.95 10.57 18.57
CA SER A 106 -3.86 9.30 17.83
C SER A 106 -4.51 9.40 16.44
N ILE A 107 -5.60 10.16 16.34
CA ILE A 107 -6.30 10.45 15.08
C ILE A 107 -5.47 11.38 14.20
N SER A 108 -4.88 12.44 14.76
CA SER A 108 -3.98 13.33 14.03
C SER A 108 -2.78 12.57 13.44
N GLU A 109 -2.11 11.73 14.25
CA GLU A 109 -1.02 10.87 13.78
C GLU A 109 -1.48 9.88 12.69
N PHE A 110 -2.69 9.34 12.79
CA PHE A 110 -3.27 8.49 11.74
C PHE A 110 -3.44 9.27 10.42
N PHE A 111 -3.97 10.49 10.45
CA PHE A 111 -4.14 11.31 9.24
C PHE A 111 -2.82 11.78 8.64
N GLU A 112 -1.79 12.01 9.44
CA GLU A 112 -0.43 12.22 8.93
C GLU A 112 0.10 10.99 8.19
N ARG A 113 -0.14 9.78 8.72
CA ARG A 113 0.22 8.53 8.06
C ARG A 113 -0.55 8.31 6.76
N LEU A 114 -1.81 8.76 6.69
CA LEU A 114 -2.59 8.72 5.45
C LEU A 114 -1.95 9.57 4.33
N VAL A 115 -1.33 10.71 4.64
CA VAL A 115 -0.62 11.50 3.62
C VAL A 115 0.54 10.68 3.00
N LYS A 116 1.31 10.01 3.85
CA LYS A 116 2.41 9.12 3.41
C LYS A 116 1.89 7.94 2.60
N ALA A 117 0.71 7.41 2.96
CA ALA A 117 0.04 6.36 2.22
C ALA A 117 -0.33 6.78 0.79
N LEU A 118 -0.78 8.02 0.60
CA LEU A 118 -1.10 8.57 -0.72
C LEU A 118 0.15 8.65 -1.62
N ASP A 119 1.30 9.05 -1.05
CA ASP A 119 2.58 9.05 -1.79
C ASP A 119 2.96 7.62 -2.25
N ILE A 120 2.74 6.62 -1.40
CA ILE A 120 2.98 5.21 -1.75
C ILE A 120 2.02 4.73 -2.83
N CYS A 121 0.74 5.11 -2.79
CA CYS A 121 -0.22 4.76 -3.84
C CYS A 121 0.19 5.35 -5.20
N ASN A 122 0.67 6.60 -5.22
CA ASN A 122 1.20 7.24 -6.43
C ASN A 122 2.44 6.51 -6.95
N ALA A 123 3.40 6.20 -6.08
CA ALA A 123 4.59 5.44 -6.46
C ALA A 123 4.25 4.04 -6.98
N SER A 124 3.27 3.37 -6.37
CA SER A 124 2.80 2.05 -6.79
C SER A 124 2.14 2.10 -8.17
N SER A 125 1.34 3.14 -8.43
CA SER A 125 0.73 3.37 -9.75
C SER A 125 1.81 3.59 -10.83
N ASN A 126 2.84 4.38 -10.51
CA ASN A 126 4.01 4.53 -11.37
C ASN A 126 4.76 3.20 -11.58
N GLY A 127 4.88 2.37 -10.54
CA GLY A 127 5.45 1.03 -10.63
C GLY A 127 4.67 0.14 -11.61
N ILE A 128 3.33 0.17 -11.55
CA ILE A 128 2.46 -0.55 -12.48
C ILE A 128 2.66 -0.05 -13.92
N GLU A 129 2.78 1.27 -14.13
CA GLU A 129 3.06 1.85 -15.44
C GLU A 129 4.42 1.40 -16.00
N LYS A 130 5.45 1.24 -15.14
CA LYS A 130 6.73 0.65 -15.57
C LYS A 130 6.54 -0.78 -16.11
N VAL A 131 5.74 -1.61 -15.42
CA VAL A 131 5.44 -2.97 -15.89
C VAL A 131 4.69 -2.93 -17.24
N ARG A 132 3.79 -1.96 -17.46
CA ARG A 132 3.17 -1.77 -18.78
C ARG A 132 4.16 -1.41 -19.86
N ALA A 133 5.16 -0.58 -19.54
CA ALA A 133 6.23 -0.29 -20.48
C ALA A 133 7.01 -1.56 -20.87
N TRP A 134 7.24 -2.48 -19.92
CA TRP A 134 7.85 -3.78 -20.21
C TRP A 134 7.01 -4.63 -21.17
N LEU A 135 5.67 -4.62 -21.02
CA LEU A 135 4.78 -5.34 -21.93
C LEU A 135 4.96 -4.95 -23.39
N LYS A 136 5.26 -3.67 -23.68
CA LYS A 136 5.53 -3.20 -25.05
C LYS A 136 6.76 -3.88 -25.65
N HIS A 137 7.81 -4.12 -24.85
CA HIS A 137 8.99 -4.84 -25.31
C HIS A 137 8.72 -6.34 -25.46
N LEU A 138 7.99 -6.95 -24.52
CA LEU A 138 7.59 -8.35 -24.61
C LEU A 138 6.72 -8.63 -25.83
N GLU A 139 5.84 -7.70 -26.19
CA GLU A 139 5.02 -7.79 -27.41
C GLU A 139 5.89 -7.78 -28.68
N ILE A 140 6.96 -6.99 -28.72
CA ILE A 140 7.91 -7.00 -29.84
C ILE A 140 8.62 -8.36 -29.93
N VAL A 141 9.03 -8.93 -28.80
CA VAL A 141 9.66 -10.26 -28.74
C VAL A 141 8.70 -11.33 -29.26
N LEU A 142 7.46 -11.33 -28.75
CA LEU A 142 6.40 -12.25 -29.20
C LEU A 142 6.15 -12.11 -30.69
N CYS A 143 5.99 -10.89 -31.21
CA CYS A 143 5.76 -10.66 -32.64
C CYS A 143 6.95 -11.06 -33.51
N ALA A 144 8.17 -10.79 -33.06
CA ALA A 144 9.38 -11.08 -33.83
C ALA A 144 9.65 -12.59 -33.94
N LEU A 145 9.44 -13.34 -32.86
CA LEU A 145 9.75 -14.78 -32.82
C LEU A 145 8.57 -15.69 -33.17
N SER A 146 7.35 -15.14 -33.36
CA SER A 146 6.19 -15.95 -33.74
C SER A 146 6.33 -16.52 -35.16
N SER A 147 6.11 -17.83 -35.33
CA SER A 147 6.12 -18.52 -36.63
C SER A 147 4.89 -18.27 -37.53
N ASN A 148 3.89 -17.52 -37.06
CA ASN A 148 2.56 -17.42 -37.67
C ASN A 148 2.49 -16.90 -39.13
N GLN A 149 3.59 -16.40 -39.73
CA GLN A 149 3.56 -15.92 -41.11
C GLN A 149 4.69 -16.40 -42.04
N ARG A 150 5.90 -16.70 -41.54
CA ARG A 150 7.07 -17.11 -42.36
C ARG A 150 8.09 -17.89 -41.53
N ALA A 151 9.00 -18.60 -42.20
CA ALA A 151 10.19 -19.18 -41.57
C ALA A 151 10.97 -18.08 -40.81
N LEU A 152 11.34 -18.38 -39.56
CA LEU A 152 12.15 -17.48 -38.74
C LEU A 152 13.45 -17.14 -39.48
N SER A 153 13.76 -15.85 -39.54
CA SER A 153 14.95 -15.32 -40.21
C SER A 153 15.86 -14.61 -39.22
N GLU A 154 17.12 -14.41 -39.60
CA GLU A 154 18.11 -13.74 -38.77
C GLU A 154 17.66 -12.34 -38.32
N GLY A 155 17.01 -11.58 -39.21
CA GLY A 155 16.47 -10.26 -38.88
C GLY A 155 15.39 -10.30 -37.78
N HIS A 156 14.59 -11.36 -37.71
CA HIS A 156 13.60 -11.55 -36.64
C HIS A 156 14.28 -11.77 -35.28
N VAL A 157 15.33 -12.59 -35.24
CA VAL A 157 16.10 -12.87 -34.03
C VAL A 157 16.86 -11.63 -33.56
N LEU A 158 17.44 -10.85 -34.46
CA LEU A 158 18.08 -9.58 -34.13
C LEU A 158 17.09 -8.55 -33.56
N ARG A 159 15.86 -8.50 -34.08
CA ARG A 159 14.80 -7.65 -33.54
C ARG A 159 14.39 -8.08 -32.14
N ALA A 160 14.22 -9.37 -31.91
CA ALA A 160 13.91 -9.92 -30.59
C ALA A 160 15.04 -9.62 -29.59
N ARG A 161 16.30 -9.84 -29.99
CA ARG A 161 17.49 -9.51 -29.19
C ARG A 161 17.50 -8.05 -28.76
N LYS A 162 17.28 -7.13 -29.70
CA LYS A 162 17.22 -5.69 -29.40
C LYS A 162 16.11 -5.38 -28.39
N ALA A 163 14.91 -5.93 -28.58
CA ALA A 163 13.80 -5.71 -27.66
C ALA A 163 14.07 -6.26 -26.25
N LEU A 164 14.75 -7.42 -26.14
CA LEU A 164 15.20 -8.00 -24.87
C LEU A 164 16.25 -7.12 -24.19
N MET A 165 17.21 -6.56 -24.95
CA MET A 165 18.19 -5.61 -24.42
C MET A 165 17.53 -4.32 -23.91
N ASP A 166 16.62 -3.73 -24.70
CA ASP A 166 15.88 -2.53 -24.30
C ASP A 166 15.04 -2.80 -23.03
N LEU A 167 14.44 -3.99 -22.94
CA LEU A 167 13.70 -4.44 -21.76
C LEU A 167 14.61 -4.62 -20.53
N ALA A 168 15.77 -5.25 -20.70
CA ALA A 168 16.75 -5.41 -19.62
C ALA A 168 17.20 -4.04 -19.09
N VAL A 169 17.44 -3.06 -19.96
CA VAL A 169 17.75 -1.68 -19.56
C VAL A 169 16.57 -1.06 -18.79
N ALA A 170 15.35 -1.18 -19.30
CA ALA A 170 14.15 -0.66 -18.63
C ALA A 170 13.86 -1.30 -17.26
N MET A 171 14.31 -2.55 -17.06
CA MET A 171 14.24 -3.25 -15.78
C MET A 171 15.39 -2.87 -14.84
N LEU A 172 16.53 -2.37 -15.35
CA LEU A 172 17.69 -1.99 -14.53
C LEU A 172 17.68 -0.53 -14.06
N ASP A 173 16.83 0.32 -14.65
CA ASP A 173 16.77 1.80 -14.47
C ASP A 173 16.44 2.28 -13.03
N GLU A 174 16.50 1.39 -12.04
CA GLU A 174 16.45 1.73 -10.61
C GLU A 174 17.84 1.85 -9.96
N LYS A 175 18.93 1.45 -10.64
CA LYS A 175 20.26 1.28 -10.01
C LYS A 175 21.26 2.44 -10.19
N ASP A 176 20.91 3.53 -10.88
CA ASP A 176 21.84 4.65 -11.09
C ASP A 176 21.63 5.84 -10.13
N CYS A 177 21.41 5.56 -8.83
CA CYS A 177 21.30 6.61 -7.81
C CYS A 177 22.35 6.53 -6.68
N SER A 178 23.43 5.76 -6.83
CA SER A 178 24.52 5.72 -5.83
C SER A 178 25.91 6.12 -6.33
N SER A 179 26.09 6.52 -7.60
CA SER A 179 27.38 7.06 -8.06
C SER A 179 27.28 8.55 -8.37
N VAL A 180 27.77 9.35 -7.43
CA VAL A 180 28.12 10.75 -7.65
C VAL A 180 29.25 10.81 -8.68
N PHE A 181 28.91 10.99 -9.96
CA PHE A 181 29.83 11.56 -10.93
C PHE A 181 29.23 12.88 -11.42
N PRO A 182 29.79 14.03 -11.02
CA PRO A 182 29.38 15.29 -11.61
C PRO A 182 29.95 15.32 -13.03
N GLN A 183 29.11 15.02 -14.03
CA GLN A 183 29.38 15.49 -15.39
C GLN A 183 29.32 17.01 -15.38
N ARG A 184 30.46 17.62 -15.06
CA ARG A 184 30.75 19.02 -15.30
C ARG A 184 30.64 19.26 -16.80
N ASN A 185 29.56 19.91 -17.22
CA ASN A 185 29.48 20.54 -18.53
C ASN A 185 30.55 21.63 -18.60
N ARG A 186 31.70 21.28 -19.19
CA ARG A 186 32.79 22.21 -19.50
C ARG A 186 32.41 22.91 -20.81
N SER A 187 31.84 24.10 -20.68
CA SER A 187 31.59 25.00 -21.80
C SER A 187 32.90 25.65 -22.25
N PHE A 188 33.44 25.25 -23.41
CA PHE A 188 34.35 26.06 -24.23
C PHE A 188 34.32 25.56 -25.68
N GLY A 189 34.13 26.47 -26.63
CA GLY A 189 34.34 26.23 -28.07
C GLY A 189 33.22 26.73 -28.98
N ARG A 190 33.30 27.99 -29.40
CA ARG A 190 32.58 28.51 -30.57
C ARG A 190 33.45 28.33 -31.84
N HIS A 191 32.74 28.16 -32.97
CA HIS A 191 33.18 28.26 -34.39
C HIS A 191 33.96 27.03 -34.92
N ASN A 192 33.73 26.47 -36.11
CA ASN A 192 33.02 26.96 -37.29
C ASN A 192 32.69 25.81 -38.29
N THR A 193 31.63 26.01 -39.08
CA THR A 193 31.38 25.57 -40.48
C THR A 193 31.87 24.20 -40.98
N ASN A 194 30.96 23.26 -41.28
CA ASN A 194 30.43 22.99 -42.64
C ASN A 194 29.72 21.62 -42.75
N LYS A 195 28.66 21.60 -43.58
CA LYS A 195 28.04 20.50 -44.34
C LYS A 195 27.42 19.26 -43.66
N ASP A 196 26.12 19.14 -43.97
CA ASP A 196 25.35 17.96 -44.36
C ASP A 196 24.75 17.00 -43.32
N HIS A 197 23.41 16.96 -43.40
CA HIS A 197 22.53 15.80 -43.35
C HIS A 197 22.45 14.97 -42.05
N ARG A 198 21.21 14.96 -41.52
CA ARG A 198 20.58 13.99 -40.61
C ARG A 198 21.00 14.08 -39.14
N ARG A 199 20.07 14.60 -38.32
CA ARG A 199 19.61 14.02 -37.04
C ARG A 199 18.57 14.97 -36.41
N HIS A 200 17.35 14.95 -36.92
CA HIS A 200 16.19 15.26 -36.11
C HIS A 200 15.81 13.99 -35.35
N PHE A 201 16.38 13.78 -34.16
CA PHE A 201 15.74 12.92 -33.16
C PHE A 201 15.98 13.50 -31.77
N THR A 202 14.84 13.74 -31.11
CA THR A 202 14.63 13.83 -29.66
C THR A 202 15.27 15.00 -28.91
N ALA A 203 14.82 16.21 -29.26
CA ALA A 203 14.86 17.36 -28.37
C ALA A 203 13.47 18.03 -28.30
N LEU A 204 12.41 17.27 -28.03
CA LEU A 204 11.20 17.79 -27.39
C LEU A 204 10.23 16.64 -27.06
N SER A 205 10.15 16.28 -25.79
CA SER A 205 8.91 15.84 -25.17
C SER A 205 9.08 16.10 -23.68
N ARG A 206 8.64 17.29 -23.27
CA ARG A 206 8.29 17.54 -21.87
C ARG A 206 7.08 16.66 -21.58
N SER A 207 7.32 15.41 -21.20
CA SER A 207 6.28 14.58 -20.61
C SER A 207 5.89 15.23 -19.28
N HIS A 208 4.59 15.34 -19.04
CA HIS A 208 4.07 15.46 -17.68
C HIS A 208 4.27 14.13 -16.94
N SER A 209 5.49 13.59 -16.94
CA SER A 209 5.82 12.47 -16.06
C SER A 209 5.83 13.04 -14.65
N TRP A 210 4.85 12.65 -13.85
CA TRP A 210 4.92 12.66 -12.40
C TRP A 210 6.03 11.69 -11.95
N SER A 211 7.26 11.97 -12.37
CA SER A 211 8.43 11.27 -11.89
C SER A 211 8.59 11.67 -10.44
N VAL A 212 8.66 10.66 -9.58
CA VAL A 212 8.87 10.87 -8.17
C VAL A 212 10.25 11.51 -8.01
N SER A 213 10.36 12.51 -7.12
CA SER A 213 11.63 13.21 -6.87
C SER A 213 12.75 12.21 -6.59
N ARG A 214 13.97 12.50 -7.06
CA ARG A 214 15.17 11.70 -6.80
C ARG A 214 15.46 11.48 -5.30
N SER A 215 14.85 12.28 -4.42
CA SER A 215 14.95 12.17 -2.96
C SER A 215 13.92 11.24 -2.31
N TRP A 216 12.92 10.74 -3.06
CA TRP A 216 11.87 9.87 -2.52
C TRP A 216 12.36 8.44 -2.31
N SER A 217 11.79 7.78 -1.31
CA SER A 217 12.11 6.41 -0.93
C SER A 217 10.89 5.76 -0.31
N ALA A 218 10.49 4.60 -0.84
CA ALA A 218 9.39 3.84 -0.29
C ALA A 218 9.70 3.39 1.14
N ALA A 219 10.94 2.97 1.41
CA ALA A 219 11.41 2.59 2.74
C ALA A 219 11.24 3.72 3.75
N LYS A 220 11.62 4.96 3.39
CA LYS A 220 11.47 6.12 4.28
C LYS A 220 10.00 6.41 4.59
N GLN A 221 9.12 6.31 3.58
CA GLN A 221 7.68 6.50 3.80
C GLN A 221 7.12 5.42 4.73
N LEU A 222 7.45 4.16 4.48
CA LEU A 222 6.99 3.04 5.32
C LEU A 222 7.57 3.10 6.74
N HIS A 223 8.84 3.47 6.93
CA HIS A 223 9.42 3.71 8.25
C HIS A 223 8.70 4.84 8.99
N SER A 224 8.34 5.90 8.29
CA SER A 224 7.61 7.03 8.84
C SER A 224 6.13 6.70 9.16
N ILE A 225 5.56 5.68 8.52
CA ILE A 225 4.25 5.12 8.90
C ILE A 225 4.40 4.23 10.14
N SER A 226 5.44 3.40 10.18
CA SER A 226 5.75 2.48 11.27
C SER A 226 6.22 3.19 12.55
N SER A 227 6.78 4.39 12.44
CA SER A 227 7.29 5.13 13.60
C SER A 227 6.17 5.42 14.59
N ASN A 228 6.43 5.14 15.87
CA ASN A 228 5.50 5.35 16.98
C ASN A 228 4.19 4.53 16.86
N LEU A 229 4.18 3.45 16.10
CA LEU A 229 3.04 2.53 16.05
C LEU A 229 3.07 1.57 17.25
N ILE A 230 2.55 2.04 18.39
CA ILE A 230 2.57 1.31 19.66
C ILE A 230 1.15 0.82 20.01
N PRO A 231 0.98 -0.42 20.49
CA PRO A 231 -0.31 -0.90 20.97
C PRO A 231 -0.83 -0.05 22.14
N PRO A 232 -2.12 0.30 22.17
CA PRO A 232 -2.68 1.13 23.24
C PRO A 232 -2.62 0.40 24.58
N ARG A 233 -2.28 1.16 25.63
CA ARG A 233 -2.22 0.64 27.00
C ARG A 233 -3.62 0.48 27.59
N GLY A 234 -3.78 -0.39 28.59
CA GLY A 234 -5.07 -0.55 29.27
C GLY A 234 -5.70 0.76 29.77
N SER A 235 -4.88 1.69 30.28
CA SER A 235 -5.32 3.03 30.68
C SER A 235 -5.83 3.88 29.52
N GLU A 236 -5.19 3.79 28.34
CA GLU A 236 -5.59 4.53 27.14
C GLU A 236 -6.86 3.95 26.53
N ILE A 237 -7.01 2.62 26.58
CA ILE A 237 -8.23 1.92 26.15
C ILE A 237 -9.41 2.40 26.99
N VAL A 238 -9.27 2.45 28.32
CA VAL A 238 -10.34 2.95 29.20
C VAL A 238 -10.61 4.45 28.95
N ALA A 239 -9.56 5.27 28.82
CA ALA A 239 -9.71 6.71 28.60
C ALA A 239 -10.36 7.08 27.24
N THR A 240 -10.21 6.23 26.23
CA THR A 240 -10.77 6.43 24.88
C THR A 240 -12.05 5.61 24.65
N ASN A 241 -12.60 5.01 25.71
CA ASN A 241 -13.75 4.11 25.63
C ASN A 241 -13.58 3.00 24.56
N GLY A 242 -12.38 2.45 24.44
CA GLY A 242 -12.06 1.40 23.47
C GLY A 242 -11.63 1.90 22.09
N LEU A 243 -11.86 3.18 21.73
CA LEU A 243 -11.60 3.70 20.38
C LEU A 243 -10.12 3.72 19.98
N ALA A 244 -9.18 3.66 20.93
CA ALA A 244 -7.77 3.50 20.60
C ALA A 244 -7.44 2.15 19.90
N ILE A 245 -8.24 1.10 20.15
CA ILE A 245 -8.06 -0.24 19.55
C ILE A 245 -8.28 -0.23 18.03
N PRO A 246 -9.42 0.25 17.49
CA PRO A 246 -9.62 0.31 16.05
C PRO A 246 -8.64 1.25 15.35
N VAL A 247 -8.22 2.36 15.99
CA VAL A 247 -7.18 3.24 15.45
C VAL A 247 -5.86 2.49 15.30
N TYR A 248 -5.39 1.78 16.34
CA TYR A 248 -4.18 0.97 16.27
C TYR A 248 -4.27 -0.14 15.22
N THR A 249 -5.42 -0.81 15.16
CA THR A 249 -5.70 -1.86 14.17
C THR A 249 -5.60 -1.33 12.75
N MET A 250 -6.28 -0.21 12.46
CA MET A 250 -6.26 0.37 11.12
C MET A 250 -4.88 0.89 10.73
N ASN A 251 -4.12 1.48 11.65
CA ASN A 251 -2.73 1.87 11.40
C ASN A 251 -1.84 0.66 11.06
N SER A 252 -2.04 -0.47 11.74
CA SER A 252 -1.29 -1.71 11.50
C SER A 252 -1.66 -2.34 10.16
N VAL A 253 -2.95 -2.37 9.83
CA VAL A 253 -3.47 -2.82 8.53
C VAL A 253 -2.94 -1.94 7.39
N LEU A 254 -2.97 -0.62 7.56
CA LEU A 254 -2.41 0.35 6.61
C LEU A 254 -0.92 0.08 6.35
N LEU A 255 -0.12 -0.06 7.42
CA LEU A 255 1.30 -0.35 7.30
C LEU A 255 1.55 -1.66 6.53
N PHE A 256 0.87 -2.75 6.91
CA PHE A 256 1.05 -4.04 6.26
C PHE A 256 0.70 -4.00 4.77
N VAL A 257 -0.45 -3.43 4.43
CA VAL A 257 -0.97 -3.39 3.05
C VAL A 257 -0.04 -2.57 2.16
N LEU A 258 0.39 -1.39 2.61
CA LEU A 258 1.31 -0.55 1.86
C LEU A 258 2.69 -1.19 1.73
N TRP A 259 3.18 -1.84 2.79
CA TRP A 259 4.44 -2.58 2.75
C TRP A 259 4.38 -3.73 1.73
N ALA A 260 3.31 -4.52 1.73
CA ALA A 260 3.13 -5.61 0.77
C ALA A 260 2.97 -5.09 -0.66
N LEU A 261 2.29 -3.96 -0.86
CA LEU A 261 2.16 -3.32 -2.16
C LEU A 261 3.53 -2.85 -2.69
N VAL A 262 4.31 -2.14 -1.87
CA VAL A 262 5.69 -1.72 -2.19
C VAL A 262 6.59 -2.92 -2.47
N ALA A 263 6.41 -4.03 -1.75
CA ALA A 263 7.15 -5.26 -2.00
C ALA A 263 6.81 -5.86 -3.37
N ALA A 264 5.52 -5.85 -3.73
CA ALA A 264 5.01 -6.47 -4.94
C ALA A 264 5.44 -5.74 -6.23
N VAL A 265 5.24 -4.42 -6.31
CA VAL A 265 5.47 -3.63 -7.54
C VAL A 265 6.86 -2.98 -7.59
N PRO A 266 7.37 -2.60 -8.79
CA PRO A 266 8.61 -1.84 -8.90
C PRO A 266 8.48 -0.50 -8.17
N CYS A 267 9.37 -0.25 -7.21
CA CYS A 267 9.35 0.95 -6.38
C CYS A 267 10.78 1.31 -5.96
N GLN A 268 11.08 2.61 -5.97
CA GLN A 268 12.38 3.11 -5.56
C GLN A 268 12.62 2.88 -4.06
N ASP A 269 13.78 2.26 -3.74
CA ASP A 269 14.23 2.01 -2.37
C ASP A 269 13.15 1.32 -1.52
N ARG A 270 12.79 0.08 -1.88
CA ARG A 270 11.71 -0.70 -1.24
C ARG A 270 11.92 -0.96 0.25
N GLY A 271 13.18 -1.03 0.69
CA GLY A 271 13.63 -1.27 2.07
C GLY A 271 12.67 -2.09 2.93
N LEU A 272 12.59 -3.41 2.68
CA LEU A 272 11.63 -4.32 3.30
C LEU A 272 12.00 -4.71 4.76
N ASN A 273 12.91 -3.98 5.40
CA ASN A 273 13.44 -4.26 6.74
C ASN A 273 12.56 -3.72 7.87
N ILE A 274 11.26 -3.60 7.65
CA ILE A 274 10.33 -3.14 8.67
C ILE A 274 9.97 -4.33 9.55
N GLN A 275 10.03 -4.12 10.87
CA GLN A 275 9.59 -5.12 11.83
C GLN A 275 8.12 -4.83 12.16
N MET A 276 7.26 -5.78 11.80
CA MET A 276 5.87 -5.77 12.21
C MET A 276 5.71 -6.78 13.36
N SER A 277 5.40 -6.29 14.55
CA SER A 277 5.09 -7.13 15.71
C SER A 277 3.75 -6.71 16.30
N VAL A 278 2.76 -7.59 16.19
CA VAL A 278 1.42 -7.38 16.75
C VAL A 278 1.27 -8.21 18.03
N PRO A 279 0.80 -7.62 19.14
CA PRO A 279 0.53 -8.38 20.37
C PRO A 279 -0.50 -9.49 20.15
N ARG A 280 -0.31 -10.63 20.83
CA ARG A 280 -1.16 -11.83 20.70
C ARG A 280 -2.63 -11.63 21.10
N GLN A 281 -2.94 -10.56 21.82
CA GLN A 281 -4.31 -10.21 22.20
C GLN A 281 -5.19 -9.84 21.01
N TYR A 282 -4.59 -9.47 19.88
CA TYR A 282 -5.30 -9.16 18.64
C TYR A 282 -5.35 -10.41 17.75
N SER A 283 -6.54 -10.94 17.51
CA SER A 283 -6.75 -12.18 16.73
C SER A 283 -6.22 -12.07 15.29
N TRP A 284 -6.39 -10.90 14.65
CA TRP A 284 -5.84 -10.61 13.32
C TRP A 284 -4.30 -10.52 13.28
N GLY A 285 -3.64 -10.41 14.44
CA GLY A 285 -2.19 -10.23 14.52
C GLY A 285 -1.40 -11.43 14.02
N VAL A 286 -1.89 -12.64 14.28
CA VAL A 286 -1.26 -13.91 13.84
C VAL A 286 -1.23 -14.04 12.32
N PRO A 287 -2.37 -13.96 11.58
CA PRO A 287 -2.35 -14.07 10.13
C PRO A 287 -1.52 -12.96 9.46
N VAL A 288 -1.59 -11.71 9.95
CA VAL A 288 -0.79 -10.59 9.44
C VAL A 288 0.71 -10.83 9.62
N THR A 289 1.15 -11.22 10.82
CA THR A 289 2.57 -11.45 11.10
C THR A 289 3.10 -12.65 10.30
N SER A 290 2.29 -13.70 10.15
CA SER A 290 2.67 -14.87 9.35
C SER A 290 2.80 -14.55 7.86
N LEU A 291 1.86 -13.77 7.30
CA LEU A 291 1.96 -13.28 5.93
C LEU A 291 3.20 -12.41 5.74
N HIS A 292 3.48 -11.49 6.67
CA HIS A 292 4.66 -10.65 6.65
C HIS A 292 5.95 -11.48 6.60
N ASP A 293 6.08 -12.50 7.44
CA ASP A 293 7.25 -13.38 7.44
C ASP A 293 7.37 -14.22 6.16
N ARG A 294 6.25 -14.71 5.61
CA ARG A 294 6.23 -15.45 4.34
C ARG A 294 6.69 -14.59 3.17
N ILE A 295 6.22 -13.33 3.11
CA ILE A 295 6.61 -12.38 2.07
C ILE A 295 8.07 -11.98 2.22
N LYS A 296 8.52 -11.70 3.45
CA LYS A 296 9.92 -11.32 3.74
C LYS A 296 10.91 -12.41 3.34
N LYS A 297 10.58 -13.69 3.52
CA LYS A 297 11.41 -14.82 3.08
C LYS A 297 11.58 -14.93 1.56
N ARG A 298 10.72 -14.28 0.77
CA ARG A 298 10.80 -14.25 -0.70
C ARG A 298 11.69 -13.14 -1.24
N GLU A 299 12.22 -12.28 -0.37
CA GLU A 299 13.09 -11.19 -0.77
C GLU A 299 14.36 -11.72 -1.44
N ARG A 300 14.64 -11.21 -2.64
CA ARG A 300 15.88 -11.48 -3.37
C ARG A 300 16.62 -10.17 -3.59
N ARG A 301 17.95 -10.22 -3.52
CA ARG A 301 18.79 -9.08 -3.92
C ARG A 301 18.51 -8.77 -5.40
N SER A 302 18.28 -7.49 -5.70
CA SER A 302 18.06 -6.95 -7.06
C SER A 302 16.88 -7.51 -7.86
N SER A 303 15.72 -7.77 -7.24
CA SER A 303 14.47 -7.96 -8.01
C SER A 303 13.79 -6.62 -8.33
N ASN A 304 12.94 -6.59 -9.35
CA ASN A 304 12.14 -5.40 -9.69
C ASN A 304 10.78 -5.35 -9.01
N GLY A 305 10.55 -6.22 -8.03
CA GLY A 305 9.26 -6.49 -7.44
C GLY A 305 9.22 -7.91 -6.90
N LEU A 306 8.23 -8.23 -6.08
CA LEU A 306 7.95 -9.60 -5.64
C LEU A 306 6.66 -10.14 -6.25
N LEU A 307 5.98 -9.37 -7.10
CA LEU A 307 4.81 -9.83 -7.84
C LEU A 307 5.15 -11.10 -8.63
N LYS A 308 4.31 -12.13 -8.51
CA LYS A 308 4.55 -13.44 -9.14
C LYS A 308 4.81 -13.32 -10.63
N GLU A 309 3.97 -12.54 -11.32
CA GLU A 309 4.01 -12.36 -12.76
C GLU A 309 5.29 -11.63 -13.20
N ILE A 310 5.82 -10.70 -12.40
CA ILE A 310 7.13 -10.05 -12.66
C ILE A 310 8.26 -11.08 -12.57
N ASN A 311 8.27 -11.92 -11.54
CA ASN A 311 9.28 -12.98 -11.41
C ASN A 311 9.21 -13.98 -12.58
N GLN A 312 8.00 -14.31 -13.05
CA GLN A 312 7.81 -15.17 -14.22
C GLN A 312 8.33 -14.51 -15.50
N VAL A 313 8.11 -13.20 -15.68
CA VAL A 313 8.70 -12.43 -16.78
C VAL A 313 10.23 -12.48 -16.73
N GLU A 314 10.84 -12.23 -15.57
CA GLU A 314 12.30 -12.30 -15.42
C GLU A 314 12.86 -13.68 -15.80
N SER A 315 12.16 -14.76 -15.45
CA SER A 315 12.52 -16.12 -15.86
C SER A 315 12.38 -16.33 -17.37
N CYS A 316 11.26 -15.91 -17.96
CA CYS A 316 11.01 -16.06 -19.40
C CYS A 316 12.02 -15.27 -20.23
N ILE A 317 12.32 -14.02 -19.83
CA ILE A 317 13.30 -13.17 -20.52
C ILE A 317 14.67 -13.83 -20.55
N ARG A 318 15.11 -14.38 -19.40
CA ARG A 318 16.41 -15.06 -19.30
C ARG A 318 16.49 -16.24 -20.26
N ASN A 319 15.51 -17.14 -20.22
CA ASN A 319 15.45 -18.31 -21.09
C ASN A 319 15.43 -17.92 -22.58
N ILE A 320 14.65 -16.90 -22.95
CA ILE A 320 14.58 -16.45 -24.35
C ILE A 320 15.86 -15.75 -24.78
N THR A 321 16.54 -15.03 -23.88
CA THR A 321 17.82 -14.36 -24.17
C THR A 321 18.91 -15.40 -24.45
N ASP A 322 19.03 -16.42 -23.60
CA ASP A 322 19.96 -17.53 -23.78
C ASP A 322 19.69 -18.26 -25.12
N LEU A 323 18.41 -18.47 -25.44
CA LEU A 323 17.99 -19.07 -26.71
C LEU A 323 18.40 -18.20 -27.91
N VAL A 324 18.05 -16.91 -27.89
CA VAL A 324 18.38 -15.94 -28.96
C VAL A 324 19.89 -15.81 -29.17
N ASP A 325 20.68 -15.94 -28.11
CA ASP A 325 22.15 -15.88 -28.16
C ASP A 325 22.77 -17.18 -28.72
N SER A 326 22.13 -18.33 -28.52
CA SER A 326 22.59 -19.64 -29.00
C SER A 326 22.18 -19.99 -30.45
N VAL A 327 21.22 -19.27 -31.02
CA VAL A 327 20.68 -19.53 -32.36
C VAL A 327 21.74 -19.32 -33.44
N GLN A 328 21.91 -20.32 -34.30
CA GLN A 328 22.70 -20.25 -35.53
C GLN A 328 21.80 -20.57 -36.72
N PHE A 329 21.97 -19.82 -37.81
CA PHE A 329 21.17 -20.02 -39.03
C PHE A 329 21.90 -20.94 -40.02
N PRO A 330 21.18 -21.84 -40.71
CA PRO A 330 19.73 -22.09 -40.64
C PRO A 330 19.30 -22.83 -39.36
N LEU A 331 18.11 -22.49 -38.84
CA LEU A 331 17.55 -23.08 -37.62
C LEU A 331 17.26 -24.57 -37.77
N ARG A 332 17.72 -25.37 -36.81
CA ARG A 332 17.34 -26.78 -36.67
C ARG A 332 15.89 -26.90 -36.20
N ASP A 333 15.21 -28.00 -36.54
CA ASP A 333 13.80 -28.19 -36.15
C ASP A 333 13.61 -28.28 -34.63
N GLU A 334 14.58 -28.84 -33.91
CA GLU A 334 14.63 -28.83 -32.43
C GLU A 334 14.62 -27.40 -31.87
N GLN A 335 15.43 -26.50 -32.45
CA GLN A 335 15.49 -25.09 -32.02
C GLN A 335 14.20 -24.35 -32.33
N LYS A 336 13.53 -24.67 -33.45
CA LYS A 336 12.21 -24.10 -33.76
C LYS A 336 11.16 -24.53 -32.74
N MET A 337 11.16 -25.81 -32.35
CA MET A 337 10.25 -26.32 -31.31
C MET A 337 10.53 -25.64 -29.95
N GLU A 338 11.80 -25.50 -29.58
CA GLU A 338 12.19 -24.83 -28.34
C GLU A 338 11.77 -23.35 -28.33
N VAL A 339 11.95 -22.62 -29.44
CA VAL A 339 11.46 -21.23 -29.57
C VAL A 339 9.94 -21.17 -29.35
N GLU A 340 9.17 -22.05 -29.99
CA GLU A 340 7.70 -22.05 -29.84
C GLU A 340 7.26 -22.41 -28.41
N GLU A 341 7.95 -23.33 -27.73
CA GLU A 341 7.68 -23.66 -26.34
C GLU A 341 7.92 -22.45 -25.42
N ARG A 342 9.07 -21.78 -25.56
CA ARG A 342 9.38 -20.57 -24.77
C ARG A 342 8.44 -19.42 -25.06
N LEU A 343 8.00 -19.27 -26.30
CA LEU A 343 6.98 -18.26 -26.64
C LEU A 343 5.63 -18.59 -26.04
N LYS A 344 5.24 -19.87 -25.96
CA LYS A 344 4.01 -20.28 -25.30
C LYS A 344 4.04 -19.91 -23.82
N GLU A 345 5.14 -20.18 -23.12
CA GLU A 345 5.36 -19.74 -21.73
C GLU A 345 5.23 -18.21 -21.61
N LEU A 346 5.94 -17.46 -22.47
CA LEU A 346 5.88 -16.00 -22.45
C LEU A 346 4.49 -15.44 -22.74
N ARG A 347 3.71 -16.04 -23.66
CA ARG A 347 2.34 -15.61 -23.97
C ARG A 347 1.42 -15.72 -22.76
N VAL A 348 1.55 -16.79 -21.96
CA VAL A 348 0.77 -16.99 -20.74
C VAL A 348 1.05 -15.87 -19.74
N VAL A 349 2.33 -15.59 -19.48
CA VAL A 349 2.74 -14.55 -18.53
C VAL A 349 2.38 -13.15 -19.03
N TYR A 350 2.59 -12.87 -20.32
CA TYR A 350 2.17 -11.62 -20.97
C TYR A 350 0.67 -11.38 -20.85
N GLY A 351 -0.15 -12.41 -21.10
CA GLY A 351 -1.61 -12.34 -20.96
C GLY A 351 -2.01 -12.03 -19.51
N ALA A 352 -1.44 -12.74 -18.54
CA ALA A 352 -1.73 -12.51 -17.11
C ALA A 352 -1.41 -11.06 -16.67
N LEU A 353 -0.27 -10.51 -17.10
CA LEU A 353 0.08 -9.12 -16.83
C LEU A 353 -0.86 -8.15 -17.57
N ARG A 354 -1.04 -8.31 -18.89
CA ARG A 354 -1.88 -7.41 -19.69
C ARG A 354 -3.29 -7.30 -19.11
N ASP A 355 -3.89 -8.43 -18.75
CA ASP A 355 -5.28 -8.48 -18.28
C ASP A 355 -5.40 -8.09 -16.79
N GLY A 356 -4.33 -8.30 -16.01
CA GLY A 356 -4.31 -8.05 -14.56
C GLY A 356 -3.89 -6.65 -14.12
N LEU A 357 -3.04 -5.94 -14.89
CA LEU A 357 -2.49 -4.64 -14.47
C LEU A 357 -3.54 -3.54 -14.37
N ASP A 358 -4.52 -3.51 -15.29
CA ASP A 358 -5.56 -2.47 -15.27
C ASP A 358 -6.54 -2.60 -14.09
N PRO A 359 -7.06 -3.81 -13.75
CA PRO A 359 -7.78 -4.02 -12.50
C PRO A 359 -6.97 -3.63 -11.26
N LEU A 360 -5.70 -4.03 -11.21
CA LEU A 360 -4.81 -3.70 -10.09
C LEU A 360 -4.64 -2.19 -9.92
N GLU A 361 -4.34 -1.45 -10.98
CA GLU A 361 -4.19 0.01 -10.93
C GLU A 361 -5.50 0.71 -10.54
N ARG A 362 -6.64 0.22 -11.04
CA ARG A 362 -7.97 0.72 -10.64
C ARG A 362 -8.18 0.56 -9.14
N GLN A 363 -7.81 -0.57 -8.55
CA GLN A 363 -7.90 -0.75 -7.10
C GLN A 363 -6.93 0.13 -6.32
N VAL A 364 -5.68 0.30 -6.77
CA VAL A 364 -4.74 1.24 -6.12
C VAL A 364 -5.31 2.67 -6.12
N ARG A 365 -5.92 3.10 -7.23
CA ARG A 365 -6.63 4.39 -7.29
C ARG A 365 -7.84 4.46 -6.38
N GLU A 366 -8.57 3.35 -6.21
CA GLU A 366 -9.70 3.32 -5.28
C GLU A 366 -9.23 3.44 -3.82
N VAL A 367 -8.16 2.73 -3.44
CA VAL A 367 -7.50 2.90 -2.14
C VAL A 367 -7.11 4.36 -1.92
N PHE A 368 -6.46 4.99 -2.91
CA PHE A 368 -6.11 6.42 -2.85
C PHE A 368 -7.35 7.30 -2.62
N ARG A 369 -8.43 7.07 -3.36
CA ARG A 369 -9.68 7.84 -3.21
C ARG A 369 -10.30 7.66 -1.82
N LYS A 370 -10.40 6.43 -1.32
CA LYS A 370 -10.95 6.15 0.01
C LYS A 370 -10.14 6.82 1.12
N ILE A 371 -8.80 6.76 1.04
CA ILE A 371 -7.90 7.45 1.98
C ILE A 371 -8.13 8.97 1.92
N MET A 372 -8.20 9.55 0.73
CA MET A 372 -8.47 10.99 0.55
C MET A 372 -9.81 11.40 1.16
N THR A 373 -10.87 10.63 0.90
CA THR A 373 -12.21 10.89 1.45
C THR A 373 -12.21 10.83 2.97
N CYS A 374 -11.65 9.78 3.58
CA CYS A 374 -11.59 9.67 5.04
C CYS A 374 -10.78 10.80 5.67
N ARG A 375 -9.67 11.22 5.05
CA ARG A 375 -8.87 12.34 5.55
C ARG A 375 -9.60 13.67 5.43
N ALA A 376 -10.27 13.93 4.31
CA ALA A 376 -11.02 15.17 4.10
C ALA A 376 -12.12 15.32 5.16
N GLU A 377 -12.91 14.28 5.37
CA GLU A 377 -13.94 14.27 6.41
C GLU A 377 -13.32 14.38 7.81
N GLY A 378 -12.22 13.69 8.07
CA GLY A 378 -11.48 13.76 9.33
C GLY A 378 -11.04 15.17 9.70
N LEU A 379 -10.54 15.94 8.72
CA LEU A 379 -10.10 17.32 8.90
C LEU A 379 -11.26 18.26 9.25
N ASP A 380 -12.47 17.99 8.74
CA ASP A 380 -13.67 18.78 9.07
C ASP A 380 -14.09 18.62 10.54
N TYR A 381 -13.68 17.55 11.23
CA TYR A 381 -14.01 17.28 12.63
C TYR A 381 -12.95 17.74 13.63
N THR A 382 -11.70 17.87 13.19
CA THR A 382 -10.57 18.29 14.02
C THR A 382 -10.19 19.77 13.86
N GLY A 383 -10.86 20.47 12.94
CA GLY A 383 -10.59 21.87 12.56
C GLY A 383 -11.39 22.91 13.33
#